data_AF-A0A2E0FH97-F1
#
_entry.id   AF-A0A2E0FH97-F1
#
_cell.length_a   1.000
_cell.length_b   1.000
_cell.length_c   1.000
_cell.angle_alpha   90.00
_cell.angle_beta   90.00
_cell.angle_gamma   90.00
#
_symmetry.space_group_name_H-M   'P 1'
#
loop_
_entity.id
_entity.type
_entity.pdbx_description
1 polymer ?
#
loop_
_entity_poly.entity_id
_entity_poly.type
_entity_poly.pdbx_seq_one_letter_code
_entity_poly.pdbx_strand_id
1 'polypeptide(L)'
;MRSHDYKNKIHNQIQTEHHMGEELHIVTSNAFGSRVLNIRMNRVVPSKTGYTGYTKVGFFLSKKEAAELRDSLSELLDDDEAWAVVSDEELQSGGK
;
A
#
# COMPACT_ATOMS: atom_id res chain seq x y z
N MET A 1 -18.71 24.24 19.77
CA MET A 1 -18.55 23.37 18.57
C MET A 1 -17.11 22.88 18.57
N ARG A 2 -16.83 21.63 18.95
CA ARG A 2 -15.44 21.13 19.09
C ARG A 2 -14.84 20.91 17.70
N SER A 3 -13.96 21.80 17.27
CA SER A 3 -13.14 21.65 16.07
C SER A 3 -12.15 20.51 16.29
N HIS A 4 -12.57 19.28 16.00
CA HIS A 4 -11.61 18.21 15.92
C HIS A 4 -10.83 18.38 14.62
N ASP A 5 -9.58 18.77 14.74
CA ASP A 5 -8.63 18.91 13.65
C ASP A 5 -8.25 17.50 13.16
N TYR A 6 -9.17 16.82 12.49
CA TYR A 6 -8.97 15.48 11.92
C TYR A 6 -8.37 15.60 10.52
N LYS A 7 -7.09 16.04 10.44
CA LYS A 7 -6.33 16.10 9.20
C LYS A 7 -6.02 14.70 8.67
N ASN A 8 -5.92 14.57 7.35
CA ASN A 8 -5.49 13.33 6.70
C ASN A 8 -4.22 12.80 7.39
N LYS A 9 -4.28 11.58 7.93
CA LYS A 9 -3.17 10.99 8.68
C LYS A 9 -2.69 9.74 7.96
N ILE A 10 -1.42 9.74 7.57
CA ILE A 10 -0.72 8.55 7.08
C ILE A 10 -0.41 7.68 8.31
N HIS A 11 -0.79 6.40 8.25
CA HIS A 11 -0.52 5.41 9.29
C HIS A 11 0.57 4.43 8.87
N ASN A 12 0.67 4.15 7.58
CA ASN A 12 1.73 3.30 7.05
C ASN A 12 2.07 3.69 5.60
N GLN A 13 3.30 3.40 5.20
CA GLN A 13 3.81 3.52 3.84
C GLN A 13 4.51 2.20 3.50
N ILE A 14 4.04 1.53 2.47
CA ILE A 14 4.59 0.25 2.02
C ILE A 14 5.31 0.52 0.70
N GLN A 15 6.63 0.29 0.70
CA GLN A 15 7.40 0.32 -0.52
C GLN A 15 6.97 -0.87 -1.38
N THR A 16 6.61 -0.60 -2.63
CA THR A 16 6.22 -1.65 -3.56
C THR A 16 7.44 -2.03 -4.40
N GLU A 17 7.89 -3.29 -4.29
CA GLU A 17 9.07 -3.77 -5.03
C GLU A 17 8.82 -3.81 -6.54
N HIS A 18 7.60 -4.18 -6.93
CA HIS A 18 7.18 -4.30 -8.33
C HIS A 18 6.73 -2.97 -8.97
N HIS A 19 6.52 -1.90 -8.18
CA HIS A 19 6.24 -0.56 -8.71
C HIS A 19 7.29 0.43 -8.21
N MET A 20 8.51 0.29 -8.74
CA MET A 20 9.64 1.17 -8.40
C MET A 20 9.27 2.64 -8.55
N GLY A 21 9.55 3.43 -7.51
CA GLY A 21 9.21 4.85 -7.45
C GLY A 21 7.78 5.16 -7.02
N GLU A 22 7.03 4.15 -6.58
CA GLU A 22 5.70 4.28 -5.99
C GLU A 22 5.60 3.60 -4.61
N GLU A 23 4.80 4.19 -3.73
CA GLU A 23 4.53 3.75 -2.36
C GLU A 23 3.02 3.56 -2.18
N LEU A 24 2.62 2.50 -1.48
CA LEU A 24 1.25 2.31 -1.04
C LEU A 24 1.06 2.97 0.34
N HIS A 25 0.21 3.99 0.42
CA HIS A 25 -0.08 4.69 1.67
C HIS A 25 -1.39 4.20 2.27
N ILE A 26 -1.35 3.88 3.56
CA ILE A 26 -2.52 3.59 4.40
C ILE A 26 -2.85 4.86 5.17
N VAL A 27 -3.93 5.55 4.80
CA VAL A 27 -4.29 6.88 5.29
C VAL A 27 -5.69 6.85 5.90
N THR A 28 -5.99 7.68 6.90
CA THR A 28 -7.38 8.01 7.22
C THR A 28 -7.72 9.40 6.73
N SER A 29 -8.85 9.54 6.07
CA SER A 29 -9.37 10.82 5.55
C SER A 29 -10.83 11.02 5.91
N ASN A 30 -11.30 12.27 5.90
CA ASN A 30 -12.72 12.57 5.97
C ASN A 30 -13.28 12.61 4.55
N ALA A 31 -14.16 11.67 4.21
CA ALA A 31 -14.85 11.61 2.93
C ALA A 31 -16.26 11.06 3.14
N PHE A 32 -17.19 11.41 2.26
CA PHE A 32 -18.58 10.91 2.33
C PHE A 32 -19.25 11.15 3.70
N GLY A 33 -18.94 12.28 4.35
CA GLY A 33 -19.49 12.63 5.66
C GLY A 33 -18.98 11.79 6.85
N SER A 34 -17.95 10.96 6.66
CA SER A 34 -17.39 10.10 7.72
C SER A 34 -15.87 9.98 7.64
N ARG A 35 -15.27 9.38 8.68
CA ARG A 35 -13.88 8.98 8.66
C ARG A 35 -13.76 7.63 7.96
N VAL A 36 -12.99 7.59 6.89
CA VAL A 36 -12.77 6.39 6.08
C VAL A 36 -11.28 6.03 6.07
N LEU A 37 -11.02 4.75 5.86
CA LEU A 37 -9.70 4.27 5.44
C LEU A 37 -9.51 4.65 3.97
N ASN A 38 -8.34 5.15 3.62
CA ASN A 38 -7.96 5.50 2.26
C ASN A 38 -6.64 4.82 1.95
N ILE A 39 -6.71 3.81 1.07
CA ILE A 39 -5.56 3.08 0.56
C ILE A 39 -5.23 3.67 -0.80
N ARG A 40 -4.06 4.27 -0.96
CA ARG A 40 -3.74 5.05 -2.17
C ARG A 40 -2.29 4.92 -2.57
N MET A 41 -2.05 4.94 -3.88
CA MET A 41 -0.70 4.96 -4.43
C MET A 41 -0.15 6.39 -4.44
N ASN A 42 1.05 6.55 -3.91
CA ASN A 42 1.83 7.78 -3.90
C ASN A 42 3.07 7.60 -4.78
N ARG A 43 3.25 8.49 -5.76
CA ARG A 43 4.42 8.48 -6.62
C ARG A 43 5.52 9.35 -6.03
N VAL A 44 6.63 8.75 -5.64
CA VAL A 44 7.79 9.45 -5.07
C VAL A 44 8.81 9.85 -6.14
N VAL A 45 8.87 9.15 -7.27
CA VAL A 45 9.73 9.49 -8.41
C VAL A 45 8.92 10.18 -9.51
N PRO A 46 9.37 11.32 -10.09
CA PRO A 46 8.64 12.02 -11.14
C PRO A 46 8.32 11.14 -12.34
N SER A 47 7.09 11.23 -12.85
CA SER A 47 6.72 10.60 -14.12
C SER A 47 7.31 11.33 -15.33
N LYS A 48 7.05 10.82 -16.55
CA LYS A 48 7.44 11.48 -17.81
C LYS A 48 6.95 12.92 -17.94
N THR A 49 5.87 13.28 -17.25
CA THR A 49 5.31 14.65 -17.20
C THR A 49 5.79 15.47 -16.00
N GLY A 50 6.73 14.93 -15.20
CA GLY A 50 7.27 15.57 -14.00
C GLY A 50 6.40 15.44 -12.75
N TYR A 51 5.22 14.83 -12.84
CA TYR A 51 4.31 14.73 -11.69
C TYR A 51 4.79 13.73 -10.62
N THR A 52 4.79 14.19 -9.36
CA THR A 52 4.93 13.41 -8.13
C THR A 52 3.72 13.62 -7.21
N GLY A 53 3.54 12.72 -6.25
CA GLY A 53 2.45 12.74 -5.29
C GLY A 53 1.38 11.70 -5.59
N TYR A 54 0.21 11.91 -5.00
CA TYR A 54 -0.82 10.89 -5.02
C TYR A 54 -1.47 10.70 -6.38
N THR A 55 -1.49 9.45 -6.83
CA THR A 55 -2.16 9.09 -8.07
C THR A 55 -3.69 9.11 -7.89
N LYS A 56 -4.42 8.99 -9.01
CA LYS A 56 -5.87 8.78 -9.00
C LYS A 56 -6.26 7.35 -8.57
N VAL A 57 -5.28 6.46 -8.38
CA VAL A 57 -5.48 5.07 -8.00
C VAL A 57 -5.54 4.98 -6.47
N GLY A 58 -6.70 4.61 -5.96
CA GLY A 58 -6.91 4.38 -4.54
C GLY A 58 -8.35 3.98 -4.23
N PHE A 59 -8.55 3.52 -3.00
CA PHE A 59 -9.83 3.05 -2.49
C PHE A 59 -10.16 3.76 -1.19
N PHE A 60 -11.42 4.16 -1.05
CA PHE A 60 -11.98 4.58 0.22
C PHE A 60 -12.79 3.43 0.78
N LEU A 61 -12.49 3.04 2.01
CA LEU A 61 -13.11 1.92 2.68
C LEU A 61 -13.72 2.39 4.01
N SER A 62 -14.95 2.00 4.25
CA SER A 62 -15.55 2.01 5.57
C SER A 62 -14.81 1.05 6.51
N LYS A 63 -15.10 1.15 7.81
CA LYS A 63 -14.55 0.21 8.81
C LYS A 63 -14.91 -1.25 8.48
N LYS A 64 -16.11 -1.49 7.95
CA LYS A 64 -16.59 -2.84 7.59
C LYS A 64 -15.80 -3.40 6.41
N GLU A 65 -15.71 -2.65 5.32
CA GLU A 65 -14.96 -3.07 4.12
C GLU A 65 -13.47 -3.24 4.41
N ALA A 66 -12.90 -2.42 5.30
CA ALA A 66 -11.52 -2.58 5.74
C ALA A 66 -11.29 -3.88 6.52
N ALA A 67 -12.28 -4.33 7.31
CA ALA A 67 -12.19 -5.61 8.02
C ALA A 67 -12.32 -6.78 7.04
N GLU A 68 -13.25 -6.71 6.09
CA GLU A 68 -13.41 -7.73 5.03
C GLU A 68 -12.14 -7.85 4.18
N LEU A 69 -11.51 -6.73 3.82
CA LEU A 69 -10.22 -6.73 3.11
C LEU A 69 -9.12 -7.41 3.94
N ARG A 70 -8.99 -7.07 5.23
CA ARG A 70 -8.00 -7.69 6.10
C ARG A 70 -8.16 -9.21 6.14
N ASP A 71 -9.39 -9.68 6.37
CA ASP A 71 -9.68 -11.10 6.52
C ASP A 71 -9.40 -11.85 5.20
N SER A 72 -9.78 -11.25 4.06
CA SER A 72 -9.48 -11.81 2.74
C SER A 72 -7.98 -11.88 2.46
N LEU A 73 -7.21 -10.83 2.81
CA LEU A 73 -5.76 -10.81 2.60
C LEU A 73 -5.05 -11.87 3.45
N SER A 74 -5.51 -12.11 4.68
CA SER A 74 -4.91 -13.13 5.56
C SER A 74 -5.15 -14.57 5.10
N GLU A 75 -6.18 -14.81 4.30
CA GLU A 75 -6.52 -16.16 3.79
C GLU A 75 -5.86 -16.47 2.43
N LEU A 76 -5.44 -15.44 1.68
CA LEU A 76 -4.95 -15.61 0.30
C LEU A 76 -3.44 -15.80 0.21
N LEU A 77 -2.69 -15.39 1.23
CA LEU A 77 -1.23 -15.34 1.21
C LEU A 77 -0.68 -16.27 2.29
N ASP A 78 -0.58 -17.57 1.97
CA ASP A 78 0.01 -18.59 2.85
C ASP A 78 1.51 -18.83 2.59
N ASP A 79 2.02 -18.49 1.40
CA ASP A 79 3.41 -18.76 1.00
C ASP A 79 4.29 -17.49 1.01
N ASP A 80 4.86 -17.16 2.17
CA ASP A 80 5.99 -16.22 2.24
C ASP A 80 7.25 -16.80 1.52
N GLU A 81 7.34 -18.13 1.39
CA GLU A 81 8.48 -18.83 0.77
C GLU A 81 8.58 -18.63 -0.74
N ALA A 82 7.46 -18.38 -1.45
CA ALA A 82 7.48 -18.09 -2.89
C ALA A 82 8.23 -16.79 -3.23
N TRP A 83 8.51 -15.97 -2.22
CA TRP A 83 9.17 -14.67 -2.32
C TRP A 83 10.53 -14.64 -1.60
N ALA A 84 11.00 -15.78 -1.08
CA ALA A 84 12.37 -15.88 -0.57
C ALA A 84 13.35 -15.69 -1.74
N VAL A 85 14.15 -14.63 -1.65
CA VAL A 85 15.23 -14.36 -2.61
C VAL A 85 16.20 -15.53 -2.55
N VAL A 86 16.19 -16.38 -3.58
CA VAL A 86 17.25 -17.37 -3.82
C VAL A 86 18.56 -16.59 -3.89
N SER A 87 19.47 -16.82 -2.94
CA SER A 87 20.77 -16.14 -2.96
C SER A 87 21.57 -16.63 -4.17
N ASP A 88 22.39 -15.74 -4.77
CA ASP A 88 23.24 -16.08 -5.93
C ASP A 88 24.15 -17.31 -5.69
N GLU A 89 24.37 -17.69 -4.43
CA GLU A 89 25.14 -18.87 -4.03
C GLU A 89 24.44 -20.20 -4.38
N GLU A 90 23.10 -20.25 -4.39
CA GLU A 90 22.36 -21.47 -4.73
C GLU A 90 22.38 -21.75 -6.25
N LEU A 91 22.37 -20.69 -7.08
CA LEU A 91 22.41 -20.80 -8.55
C LEU A 91 23.76 -21.32 -9.09
N GLN A 92 24.86 -21.14 -8.36
CA GLN A 92 26.19 -21.63 -8.78
C GLN A 92 26.45 -23.10 -8.39
N SER A 93 25.61 -23.69 -7.51
CA SER A 93 25.81 -25.05 -7.02
C SER A 93 25.11 -26.15 -7.85
N GLY A 94 24.18 -25.77 -8.74
CA GLY A 94 23.39 -26.68 -9.57
C GLY A 94 23.98 -27.05 -10.94
N GLY A 95 25.16 -26.54 -11.29
CA GLY A 95 25.86 -26.87 -12.53
C GLY A 95 26.86 -28.01 -12.35
N LYS A 96 26.41 -29.26 -12.31
CA LYS A 96 27.24 -30.44 -12.57
C LYS A 96 26.64 -31.30 -13.66
#